data_AF-A0A6J4MPR8-F1
#
_entry.id   AF-A0A6J4MPR8-F1
#
_cell.length_a   1.000
_cell.length_b   1.000
_cell.length_c   1.000
_cell.angle_alpha   90.00
_cell.angle_beta   90.00
_cell.angle_gamma   90.00
#
_symmetry.space_group_name_H-M   'P 1'
#
loop_
_entity.id
_entity.type
_entity.pdbx_description
1 polymer ?
#
loop_
_entity_poly.entity_id
_entity_poly.type
_entity_poly.pdbx_seq_one_letter_code
_entity_poly.pdbx_strand_id
1 'polypeptide(L)'
;MVLLGAAGLLVGVLAVVAVRLRRVPRGRPSAPVPLARPWEEIVRDARRYSARVHQPPRGTSYAKHLAACCVYDRVLGEACAALGLPHLLGVLPPGEELDAERCRIETALWLAGLRLEDAA
;
A
#
# COMPACT_ATOMS: atom_id res chain seq x y z
N MET A 1 22.02 -61.07 -17.91
CA MET A 1 20.74 -60.55 -17.38
C MET A 1 20.94 -59.23 -16.61
N VAL A 2 21.61 -58.21 -17.18
CA VAL A 2 21.85 -56.93 -16.48
C VAL A 2 21.32 -55.71 -17.26
N LEU A 3 21.07 -55.85 -18.57
CA LEU A 3 20.56 -54.77 -19.43
C LEU A 3 19.05 -54.46 -19.25
N LEU A 4 18.26 -55.36 -18.66
CA LEU A 4 16.84 -55.07 -18.34
C LEU A 4 16.65 -54.14 -17.14
N GLY A 5 17.61 -54.08 -16.21
CA GLY A 5 17.49 -53.27 -14.98
C GLY A 5 17.67 -51.78 -15.23
N ALA A 6 18.61 -51.40 -16.09
CA ALA A 6 18.91 -50.00 -16.38
C ALA A 6 17.79 -49.30 -17.13
N ALA A 7 17.17 -49.97 -18.12
CA ALA A 7 16.03 -49.43 -18.87
C ALA A 7 14.79 -49.24 -17.97
N GLY A 8 14.52 -50.21 -17.07
CA GLY A 8 13.43 -50.09 -16.10
C GLY A 8 13.62 -48.95 -15.11
N LEU A 9 14.86 -48.72 -14.64
CA LEU A 9 15.19 -47.60 -13.76
C LEU A 9 15.04 -46.25 -14.48
N LEU A 10 15.48 -46.16 -15.73
CA LEU A 10 15.43 -44.93 -16.52
C LEU A 10 13.99 -44.55 -16.88
N VAL A 11 13.16 -45.54 -17.24
CA VAL A 11 11.71 -45.36 -17.47
C VAL A 11 10.99 -45.00 -16.16
N GLY A 12 11.34 -45.64 -15.05
CA GLY A 12 10.78 -45.34 -13.72
C GLY A 12 11.12 -43.92 -13.25
N VAL A 13 12.37 -43.49 -13.42
CA VAL A 13 12.82 -42.13 -13.08
C VAL A 13 12.15 -41.09 -13.99
N LEU A 14 12.08 -41.34 -15.31
CA LEU A 14 11.37 -40.44 -16.22
C LEU A 14 9.89 -40.31 -15.86
N ALA A 15 9.23 -41.42 -15.51
CA ALA A 15 7.82 -41.41 -15.14
C ALA A 15 7.58 -40.62 -13.83
N VAL A 16 8.44 -40.79 -12.83
CA VAL A 16 8.35 -40.02 -11.57
C VAL A 16 8.57 -38.54 -11.82
N VAL A 17 9.59 -38.17 -12.61
CA VAL A 17 9.86 -36.78 -12.98
C VAL A 17 8.67 -36.19 -13.76
N ALA A 18 8.11 -36.92 -14.72
CA ALA A 18 6.96 -36.48 -15.50
C ALA A 18 5.70 -36.29 -14.64
N VAL A 19 5.43 -37.19 -13.69
CA VAL A 19 4.30 -37.06 -12.76
C VAL A 19 4.52 -35.86 -11.82
N ARG A 20 5.75 -35.63 -11.35
CA ARG A 20 6.08 -34.47 -10.50
C ARG A 20 5.94 -33.16 -11.25
N LEU A 21 6.39 -33.08 -12.50
CA LEU A 21 6.22 -31.92 -13.37
C LEU A 21 4.75 -31.64 -13.71
N ARG A 22 3.93 -32.69 -13.91
CA ARG A 22 2.47 -32.54 -14.11
C ARG A 22 1.73 -32.08 -12.86
N ARG A 23 2.29 -32.30 -11.67
CA ARG A 23 1.74 -31.85 -10.38
C ARG A 23 2.26 -30.49 -9.93
N VAL A 24 3.16 -29.86 -10.68
CA VAL A 24 3.44 -28.43 -10.47
C VAL A 24 2.15 -27.71 -10.83
N PRO A 25 1.45 -27.09 -9.86
CA PRO A 25 0.30 -26.27 -10.20
C PRO A 25 0.83 -25.22 -11.19
N ARG A 26 0.29 -25.23 -12.41
CA ARG A 26 0.52 -24.13 -13.34
C ARG A 26 -0.08 -22.92 -12.65
N GLY A 27 0.77 -22.16 -11.96
CA GLY A 27 0.36 -20.95 -11.27
C GLY A 27 -0.44 -20.14 -12.26
N ARG A 28 -1.70 -19.88 -11.92
CA ARG A 28 -2.50 -18.90 -12.64
C ARG A 28 -1.61 -17.65 -12.73
N PRO A 29 -1.44 -17.00 -13.90
CA PRO A 29 -0.70 -15.74 -13.97
C PRO A 29 -1.22 -14.87 -12.83
N SER A 30 -0.35 -14.52 -11.89
CA SER A 30 -0.76 -13.66 -10.78
C SER A 30 -1.29 -12.40 -11.46
N ALA A 31 -2.53 -12.03 -11.15
CA ALA A 31 -3.05 -10.76 -11.63
C ALA A 31 -2.04 -9.68 -11.24
N PRO A 32 -1.70 -8.73 -12.15
CA PRO A 32 -0.77 -7.66 -11.80
C PRO A 32 -1.31 -6.96 -10.55
N VAL A 33 -0.50 -6.96 -9.49
CA VAL A 33 -0.83 -6.24 -8.28
C VAL A 33 -0.67 -4.75 -8.61
N PRO A 34 -1.71 -3.92 -8.42
CA PRO A 34 -1.59 -2.48 -8.64
C PRO A 34 -0.41 -1.94 -7.83
N LEU A 35 0.48 -1.18 -8.49
CA LEU A 35 1.66 -0.58 -7.84
C LEU A 35 1.28 0.45 -6.77
N ALA A 36 0.07 1.02 -6.88
CA ALA A 36 -0.50 1.97 -5.95
C ALA A 36 -1.91 1.53 -5.53
N ARG A 37 -2.33 2.00 -4.36
CA ARG A 37 -3.71 1.83 -3.90
C ARG A 37 -4.68 2.54 -4.86
N PRO A 38 -5.92 2.04 -5.02
CA PRO A 38 -6.94 2.74 -5.79
C PRO A 38 -7.15 4.18 -5.26
N TRP A 39 -7.31 5.13 -6.17
CA TRP A 39 -7.47 6.55 -5.84
C TRP A 39 -8.64 6.78 -4.86
N GLU A 40 -9.76 6.09 -5.07
CA GLU A 40 -10.95 6.20 -4.24
C GLU A 40 -10.68 5.80 -2.78
N GLU A 41 -9.78 4.83 -2.55
CA GLU A 41 -9.39 4.45 -1.20
C GLU A 41 -8.50 5.48 -0.53
N ILE A 42 -7.58 6.08 -1.30
CA ILE A 42 -6.71 7.17 -0.82
C ILE A 42 -7.58 8.36 -0.41
N VAL A 43 -8.52 8.77 -1.26
CA VAL A 43 -9.45 9.89 -0.97
C VAL A 43 -10.30 9.61 0.26
N ARG A 44 -10.89 8.42 0.35
CA ARG A 44 -11.70 8.01 1.51
C ARG A 44 -10.89 8.09 2.80
N ASP A 45 -9.67 7.58 2.78
CA ASP A 45 -8.82 7.59 3.97
C ASP A 45 -8.31 9.00 4.29
N ALA A 46 -8.04 9.82 3.28
CA ALA A 46 -7.60 11.21 3.46
C ALA A 46 -8.66 12.00 4.23
N ARG A 47 -9.93 11.92 3.82
CA ARG A 47 -11.06 12.55 4.51
C ARG A 47 -11.24 12.00 5.92
N ARG A 48 -11.24 10.68 6.06
CA ARG A 48 -11.39 10.00 7.36
C ARG A 48 -10.34 10.45 8.37
N TYR A 49 -9.08 10.57 7.95
CA TYR A 49 -7.98 10.94 8.84
C TYR A 49 -7.84 12.44 9.03
N SER A 50 -8.21 13.25 8.03
CA SER A 50 -8.35 14.71 8.18
C SER A 50 -9.29 15.05 9.34
N ALA A 51 -10.48 14.43 9.37
CA ALA A 51 -11.44 14.61 10.47
C ALA A 51 -10.85 14.18 11.83
N ARG A 52 -10.07 13.10 11.89
CA ARG A 52 -9.48 12.61 13.15
C ARG A 52 -8.33 13.48 13.68
N VAL A 53 -7.59 14.13 12.79
CA VAL A 53 -6.46 14.99 13.14
C VAL A 53 -6.95 16.37 13.56
N HIS A 54 -7.87 16.95 12.79
CA HIS A 54 -8.40 18.31 13.02
C HIS A 54 -9.51 18.35 14.07
N GLN A 55 -10.27 17.26 14.21
CA GLN A 55 -11.40 17.16 15.15
C GLN A 55 -11.33 15.83 15.94
N PRO A 56 -10.27 15.62 16.73
CA PRO A 56 -10.12 14.38 17.49
C PRO A 56 -11.28 14.21 18.48
N PRO A 57 -11.84 12.98 18.62
CA PRO A 57 -12.87 12.71 19.62
C PRO A 57 -12.42 13.12 21.03
N ARG A 58 -13.35 13.61 21.85
CA ARG A 58 -13.06 13.94 23.25
C ARG A 58 -12.48 12.73 23.99
N GLY A 59 -11.43 12.95 24.78
CA GLY A 59 -10.73 11.89 25.49
C GLY A 59 -9.73 11.09 24.65
N THR A 60 -9.46 11.51 23.41
CA THR A 60 -8.35 10.94 22.62
C THR A 60 -7.02 11.24 23.31
N SER A 61 -6.26 10.20 23.64
CA SER A 61 -4.93 10.37 24.22
C SER A 61 -3.96 10.94 23.19
N TYR A 62 -2.93 11.64 23.66
CA TYR A 62 -1.89 12.20 22.79
C TYR A 62 -1.26 11.14 21.87
N ALA A 63 -0.98 9.94 22.39
CA ALA A 63 -0.44 8.83 21.59
C ALA A 63 -1.38 8.40 20.44
N LYS A 64 -2.70 8.41 20.66
CA LYS A 64 -3.68 8.08 19.61
C LYS A 64 -3.79 9.19 18.56
N HIS A 65 -3.70 10.45 18.99
CA HIS A 65 -3.66 11.59 18.08
C HIS A 65 -2.41 11.56 17.20
N LEU A 66 -1.23 11.35 17.78
CA LEU A 66 0.01 11.17 17.02
C LEU A 66 -0.07 9.99 16.03
N ALA A 67 -0.64 8.86 16.45
CA ALA A 67 -0.85 7.73 15.54
C ALA A 67 -1.77 8.10 14.37
N ALA A 68 -2.80 8.91 14.59
CA ALA A 68 -3.65 9.43 13.53
C ALA A 68 -2.88 10.37 12.59
N CYS A 69 -2.05 11.27 13.12
CA CYS A 69 -1.18 12.14 12.31
C CYS A 69 -0.22 11.33 11.43
N CYS A 70 0.45 10.30 11.97
CA CYS A 70 1.36 9.46 11.19
C CYS A 70 0.65 8.74 10.04
N VAL A 71 -0.57 8.24 10.27
CA VAL A 71 -1.36 7.61 9.20
C VAL A 71 -1.81 8.66 8.20
N TYR A 72 -2.21 9.83 8.66
CA TYR A 72 -2.64 10.93 7.81
C TYR A 72 -1.51 11.40 6.88
N ASP A 73 -0.29 11.60 7.39
CA ASP A 73 0.88 11.98 6.60
C ASP A 73 1.20 10.97 5.51
N ARG A 74 1.05 9.67 5.81
CA ARG A 74 1.21 8.62 4.80
C ARG A 74 0.16 8.75 3.70
N VAL A 75 -1.10 8.93 4.06
CA VAL A 75 -2.21 9.04 3.09
C VAL A 75 -2.08 10.32 2.25
N LEU A 76 -1.67 11.44 2.86
CA LEU A 76 -1.36 12.67 2.14
C LEU A 76 -0.20 12.46 1.15
N GLY A 77 0.85 11.74 1.56
CA GLY A 77 1.96 11.36 0.65
C GLY A 77 1.50 10.49 -0.52
N GLU A 78 0.62 9.52 -0.29
CA GLU A 78 -0.01 8.71 -1.36
C GLU A 78 -0.81 9.59 -2.33
N ALA A 79 -1.60 10.54 -1.81
CA ALA A 79 -2.35 11.48 -2.64
C ALA A 79 -1.44 12.39 -3.46
N CYS A 80 -0.37 12.90 -2.86
CA CYS A 80 0.65 13.68 -3.55
C CYS A 80 1.34 12.88 -4.66
N ALA A 81 1.73 11.62 -4.38
CA ALA A 81 2.32 10.74 -5.38
C ALA A 81 1.38 10.49 -6.56
N ALA A 82 0.09 10.27 -6.30
CA ALA A 82 -0.92 10.08 -7.34
C ALA A 82 -1.11 11.32 -8.23
N LEU A 83 -0.93 12.51 -7.67
CA LEU A 83 -1.08 13.80 -8.38
C LEU A 83 0.25 14.39 -8.88
N GLY A 84 1.38 13.73 -8.64
CA GLY A 84 2.71 14.24 -8.99
C GLY A 84 3.14 15.49 -8.21
N LEU A 85 2.61 15.68 -6.99
CA LEU A 85 2.94 16.82 -6.14
C LEU A 85 4.16 16.50 -5.24
N PRO A 86 5.18 17.37 -5.18
CA PRO A 86 6.30 17.18 -4.28
C PRO A 86 5.91 17.46 -2.82
N HIS A 87 6.43 16.66 -1.91
CA HIS A 87 6.20 16.78 -0.47
C HIS A 87 7.42 16.36 0.35
N LEU A 88 7.43 16.79 1.61
CA LEU A 88 8.43 16.43 2.62
C LEU A 88 7.83 15.62 3.78
N LEU A 89 6.57 15.18 3.66
CA LEU A 89 5.94 14.24 4.59
C LEU A 89 6.77 12.94 4.64
N GLY A 90 7.38 12.65 5.80
CA GLY A 90 8.30 11.52 6.01
C GLY A 90 9.79 11.88 5.93
N VAL A 91 10.13 13.12 5.56
CA VAL A 91 11.50 13.67 5.60
C VAL A 91 11.68 14.60 6.80
N LEU A 92 10.71 15.47 7.06
CA LEU A 92 10.76 16.39 8.18
C LEU A 92 10.57 15.65 9.51
N PRO A 93 11.34 15.99 10.56
CA PRO A 93 11.12 15.44 11.90
C PRO A 93 9.80 15.96 12.48
N PRO A 94 9.23 15.28 13.49
CA PRO A 94 8.06 15.79 14.21
C PRO A 94 8.32 17.18 14.79
N GLY A 95 7.41 18.12 14.54
CA GLY A 95 7.50 19.51 15.00
C GLY A 95 6.75 20.47 14.08
N GLU A 96 6.91 21.76 14.33
CA GLU A 96 6.18 22.84 13.64
C GLU A 96 6.41 22.86 12.13
N GLU A 97 7.61 22.49 11.66
CA GLU A 97 7.90 22.42 10.22
C GLU A 97 7.08 21.33 9.52
N LEU A 98 6.93 20.16 10.14
CA LEU A 98 6.11 19.08 9.60
C LEU A 98 4.63 19.47 9.60
N ASP A 99 4.17 20.20 10.63
CA ASP A 99 2.81 20.72 10.69
C ASP A 99 2.56 21.79 9.60
N ALA A 100 3.52 22.67 9.35
CA ALA A 100 3.47 23.64 8.26
C ALA A 100 3.44 22.96 6.88
N GLU A 101 4.27 21.93 6.69
CA GLU A 101 4.26 21.12 5.47
C GLU A 101 2.90 20.43 5.26
N ARG A 102 2.29 19.91 6.33
CA ARG A 102 0.94 19.33 6.26
C ARG A 102 -0.09 20.34 5.77
N CYS A 103 -0.12 21.55 6.35
CA CYS A 103 -1.01 22.62 5.90
C CYS A 103 -0.78 23.01 4.44
N ARG A 104 0.49 23.08 4.00
CA ARG A 104 0.84 23.35 2.59
C ARG A 104 0.31 22.27 1.65
N ILE A 105 0.46 21.00 2.05
CA ILE A 105 -0.04 19.85 1.26
C ILE A 105 -1.56 19.83 1.21
N GLU A 106 -2.25 20.04 2.33
CA GLU A 106 -3.72 20.14 2.34
C GLU A 106 -4.20 21.22 1.35
N THR A 107 -3.53 22.37 1.35
CA THR A 107 -3.83 23.46 0.40
C THR A 107 -3.56 23.04 -1.05
N ALA A 108 -2.43 22.37 -1.32
CA ALA A 108 -2.09 21.91 -2.67
C ALA A 108 -3.10 20.87 -3.20
N LEU A 109 -3.53 19.94 -2.34
CA LEU A 109 -4.55 18.95 -2.66
C LEU A 109 -5.91 19.60 -2.92
N TRP A 110 -6.28 20.60 -2.12
CA TRP A 110 -7.49 21.40 -2.32
C TRP A 110 -7.49 22.11 -3.67
N LEU A 111 -6.36 22.72 -4.04
CA LEU A 111 -6.16 23.38 -5.35
C LEU A 111 -6.21 22.39 -6.51
N ALA A 112 -5.76 21.15 -6.29
CA ALA A 112 -5.88 20.04 -7.24
C ALA A 112 -7.30 19.42 -7.29
N GLY A 113 -8.24 19.92 -6.49
CA GLY A 113 -9.64 19.48 -6.48
C GLY A 113 -9.98 18.40 -5.44
N LEU A 114 -9.02 17.95 -4.64
CA LEU A 114 -9.28 17.02 -3.54
C LEU A 114 -9.72 17.79 -2.28
N ARG A 115 -11.02 17.71 -1.97
CA ARG A 115 -11.59 18.23 -0.71
C ARG A 115 -11.45 17.20 0.41
N LEU A 116 -10.85 17.64 1.51
CA LEU A 116 -10.55 16.82 2.69
C LEU A 116 -11.61 16.97 3.77
N GLU A 117 -12.30 18.12 3.77
CA GLU A 117 -13.59 18.31 4.39
C GLU A 117 -14.65 17.44 3.68
N ASP A 118 -15.46 16.73 4.47
CA ASP A 118 -16.70 16.17 3.96
C ASP A 118 -17.63 17.35 3.65
N ALA A 119 -18.15 17.42 2.42
CA ALA A 119 -19.22 18.36 2.09
C ALA A 119 -20.45 17.97 2.93
N ALA A 120 -20.67 18.69 4.02
CA ALA A 120 -21.84 18.54 4.89
C ALA A 120 -23.14 18.92 4.14
#